data_AF-A0A6V7HYS5-F1
#
_entry.id   AF-A0A6V7HYS5-F1
#
_cell.length_a   1.000
_cell.length_b   1.000
_cell.length_c   1.000
_cell.angle_alpha   90.00
_cell.angle_beta   90.00
_cell.angle_gamma   90.00
#
_symmetry.space_group_name_H-M   'P 1'
#
loop_
_entity.id
_entity.type
_entity.pdbx_description
1 polymer ?
#
loop_
_entity_poly.entity_id
_entity_poly.type
_entity_poly.pdbx_seq_one_letter_code
_entity_poly.pdbx_strand_id
1 'polypeptide(L)' 'ADEGFDGTYPTNVVVKDNGTCLYVPPGIFKSTCKIDITWFPFDDQRCEMKFGSWTYDGFQ' A
#
# COMPACT_ATOMS: atom_id res chain seq x y z
N ALA A 1 -5.77 -18.65 -6.85
CA ALA A 1 -4.99 -17.68 -6.07
C ALA A 1 -4.26 -18.49 -5.01
N ASP A 2 -2.95 -18.27 -4.84
CA ASP A 2 -2.19 -18.97 -3.81
C ASP A 2 -2.60 -18.41 -2.44
N GLU A 3 -3.18 -19.25 -1.58
CA GLU A 3 -3.78 -18.84 -0.30
C GLU A 3 -2.76 -18.32 0.72
N GLY A 4 -1.45 -18.43 0.42
CA GLY A 4 -0.36 -17.90 1.25
C GLY A 4 0.13 -16.50 0.86
N PHE A 5 -0.42 -15.87 -0.19
CA PHE A 5 0.05 -14.57 -0.66
C PHE A 5 -0.82 -13.43 -0.11
N ASP A 6 -0.40 -12.87 1.01
CA ASP A 6 -0.98 -11.64 1.59
C ASP A 6 0.10 -10.53 1.67
N GLY A 7 -0.29 -9.31 2.04
CA GLY A 7 0.61 -8.16 2.20
C GLY A 7 1.72 -8.33 3.26
N THR A 8 1.79 -9.48 3.93
CA THR A 8 2.85 -9.88 4.86
C THR A 8 3.81 -10.91 4.26
N TYR A 9 3.72 -11.20 2.96
CA TYR A 9 4.60 -12.17 2.31
C TYR A 9 6.08 -11.82 2.50
N PRO A 10 6.90 -12.75 3.02
CA PRO A 10 8.30 -12.47 3.34
C PRO A 10 9.08 -12.16 2.06
N THR A 11 9.81 -11.05 2.07
CA THR A 11 10.62 -10.59 0.94
C THR A 11 11.95 -10.05 1.44
N ASN A 12 12.99 -10.23 0.62
CA ASN A 12 14.34 -9.81 0.96
C ASN A 12 14.49 -8.28 0.83
N VAL A 13 15.41 -7.71 1.62
CA VAL A 13 15.83 -6.31 1.51
C VAL A 13 17.13 -6.26 0.72
N VAL A 14 17.22 -5.35 -0.26
CA VAL A 14 18.47 -5.07 -0.97
C VAL A 14 19.25 -4.01 -0.20
N VAL A 15 20.41 -4.37 0.32
CA VAL A 15 21.29 -3.48 1.09
C VAL A 15 22.51 -3.10 0.26
N LYS A 16 22.82 -1.80 0.19
CA LYS A 16 24.02 -1.29 -0.49
C LYS A 16 25.16 -1.05 0.51
N ASP A 17 26.38 -0.93 0.00
CA ASP A 17 27.61 -0.69 0.77
C ASP A 17 27.55 0.58 1.64
N ASN A 18 26.80 1.60 1.21
CA ASN A 18 26.57 2.83 1.96
C ASN A 18 25.47 2.74 3.04
N GLY A 19 24.89 1.56 3.28
CA GLY A 19 23.84 1.35 4.27
C GLY A 19 22.42 1.69 3.81
N THR A 20 22.22 2.07 2.55
CA THR A 20 20.86 2.27 2.01
C THR A 20 20.15 0.93 1.80
N CYS A 21 18.87 0.88 2.19
CA CYS A 21 18.02 -0.30 2.11
C CYS A 21 16.85 -0.06 1.15
N LEU A 22 16.69 -0.92 0.14
CA LEU A 22 15.53 -0.96 -0.73
C LEU A 22 14.66 -2.16 -0.36
N TYR A 23 13.41 -1.89 0.01
CA TYR A 23 12.42 -2.90 0.36
C TYR A 23 11.20 -2.77 -0.56
N VAL A 24 10.89 -3.83 -1.30
CA VAL A 24 9.77 -3.87 -2.27
C VAL A 24 8.94 -5.12 -2.02
N PRO A 25 8.06 -5.11 -1.00
CA PRO A 25 7.18 -6.22 -0.72
C PRO A 25 6.06 -6.29 -1.77
N PRO A 26 5.66 -7.49 -2.20
CA PRO A 26 4.40 -7.64 -2.90
C PRO A 26 3.22 -7.42 -1.93
N GLY A 27 2.13 -6.84 -2.42
CA GLY A 27 0.94 -6.63 -1.58
C GLY A 27 -0.33 -6.49 -2.39
N ILE A 28 -1.42 -7.05 -1.85
CA ILE A 28 -2.79 -6.85 -2.34
C ILE A 28 -3.48 -5.91 -1.36
N PHE A 29 -3.73 -4.67 -1.77
CA PHE A 29 -4.37 -3.67 -0.92
C PHE A 29 -5.87 -3.59 -1.19
N LYS A 30 -6.67 -3.64 -0.13
CA LYS A 30 -8.11 -3.36 -0.16
C LYS A 30 -8.37 -2.08 0.62
N SER A 31 -8.60 -0.99 -0.10
CA SER A 31 -8.91 0.32 0.48
C SER A 31 -10.41 0.60 0.44
N THR A 32 -10.90 1.32 1.45
CA THR A 32 -12.26 1.87 1.45
C THR A 32 -12.28 3.19 0.67
N CYS A 33 -13.23 3.32 -0.26
CA CYS A 33 -13.41 4.53 -1.08
C CYS A 33 -14.89 4.94 -1.10
N LYS A 34 -15.15 6.25 -1.06
CA LYS A 34 -16.50 6.80 -1.22
C LYS A 34 -16.80 6.94 -2.72
N ILE A 35 -17.95 6.42 -3.14
CA ILE A 35 -18.42 6.51 -4.52
C ILE A 35 -19.41 7.69 -4.65
N ASP A 36 -19.19 8.53 -5.64
CA ASP A 36 -20.10 9.62 -6.01
C ASP A 36 -20.85 9.27 -7.30
N ILE A 37 -22.16 9.02 -7.20
CA ILE A 37 -23.01 8.57 -8.31
C ILE A 37 -23.79 9.71 -8.99
N THR A 38 -23.39 10.96 -8.78
CA THR A 38 -24.15 12.14 -9.28
C THR A 38 -24.36 12.12 -10.80
N TRP A 39 -23.42 11.55 -11.57
CA TRP A 39 -23.42 11.57 -13.04
C TRP A 39 -23.41 10.19 -13.70
N PHE A 40 -23.85 9.16 -13.00
CA PHE A 40 -23.83 7.79 -13.52
C PHE A 40 -24.49 7.66 -14.92
N PRO A 41 -23.87 6.97 -15.90
CA PRO A 41 -22.65 6.15 -15.83
C PRO A 41 -21.35 6.89 -16.20
N PHE A 42 -21.35 8.23 -16.23
CA PHE A 42 -20.23 9.09 -16.63
C PHE A 42 -19.60 9.83 -15.43
N ASP A 43 -19.68 9.23 -14.26
CA ASP A 43 -19.13 9.73 -13.01
C ASP A 43 -17.62 9.46 -12.90
N ASP A 44 -16.91 10.42 -12.29
CA ASP A 44 -15.50 10.28 -11.94
C ASP A 44 -15.36 9.78 -10.49
N GLN A 45 -14.55 8.75 -10.29
CA GLN A 45 -14.26 8.22 -8.96
C GLN A 45 -12.84 8.57 -8.51
N ARG A 46 -12.73 9.14 -7.29
CA ARG A 46 -11.46 9.47 -6.65
C ARG A 46 -11.28 8.65 -5.38
N CYS A 47 -10.36 7.70 -5.44
CA CYS A 47 -10.04 6.82 -4.33
C CYS A 47 -8.60 7.05 -3.85
N GLU A 48 -8.44 7.20 -2.54
CA GLU A 48 -7.15 7.47 -1.91
C GLU A 48 -6.67 6.25 -1.12
N MET A 49 -5.36 6.02 -1.15
CA MET A 49 -4.69 5.09 -0.25
C MET A 49 -3.84 5.89 0.73
N LYS A 50 -4.02 5.62 2.02
CA LYS A 50 -3.25 6.25 3.11
C LYS A 50 -2.26 5.25 3.66
N PHE A 51 -0.97 5.55 3.53
CA PHE A 51 0.12 4.75 4.08
C PHE A 51 0.76 5.50 5.24
N GLY A 52 1.06 4.78 6.32
CA GLY A 52 1.69 5.33 7.50
C GLY A 52 2.26 4.23 8.37
N SER A 53 3.28 4.58 9.15
CA SER A 53 3.77 3.68 10.18
C SER A 53 2.74 3.56 11.30
N TRP A 54 2.51 2.34 11.77
CA TRP A 54 1.71 2.12 12.97
C TRP A 54 2.54 2.28 14.26
N THR A 55 3.85 2.07 14.15
CA THR A 55 4.74 1.95 15.31
C THR A 55 5.61 3.18 15.57
N TYR A 56 5.75 4.06 14.58
CA TYR A 56 6.61 5.25 14.64
C TYR A 56 5.80 6.50 14.32
N ASP A 57 6.05 7.58 15.05
CA ASP A 57 5.49 8.90 14.75
C ASP A 57 6.45 9.73 13.87
N GLY A 58 6.12 11.01 13.69
CA GLY A 58 6.90 11.93 12.86
C GLY A 58 8.02 12.69 13.59
N PHE A 59 8.25 12.44 14.89
CA PHE A 59 9.23 13.15 15.72
C PHE A 59 10.44 12.29 16.11
N GLN A 60 10.51 11.09 15.56
CA GLN A 60 11.55 10.12 15.84
C GLN A 60 12.72 10.17 14.85
#